data_AF-A0A8S3UB56-F1
#
_entry.id   AF-A0A8S3UB56-F1
#
_cell.length_a   1.000
_cell.length_b   1.000
_cell.length_c   1.000
_cell.angle_alpha   90.00
_cell.angle_beta   90.00
_cell.angle_gamma   90.00
#
_symmetry.space_group_name_H-M   'P 1'
#
loop_
_entity.id
_entity.type
_entity.pdbx_description
1 polymer ?
#
loop_
_entity_poly.entity_id
_entity_poly.type
_entity_poly.pdbx_seq_one_letter_code
_entity_poly.pdbx_strand_id
1 'polypeptide(L)'
;MMAPLLEEEENYVRLALLLKGVSPRAVRTYFDREFPPTHLPSTLNTNYNTLQDLKLKRVLNQAQWNLLFPKNGVPVSTTFDVTLMICLIRNLTSVTQPINGFDRLPLPVETTPGPDLARIKWYRNILAHHDSNKMATGDFNTAWSNISNAVSRLGGQPMNQECQELKVKILDQSNQEIMLEIKQSQEKIKELGQTVDILGTKHSEVTENLRKLQVSHSSLQTEHTEVTELLRDPIPWNIRGQIKEELKTWTEDDKMFIETNGAKTCYKGYIEIVKLLLKHEADCNIKWRGLTPLDIASRENHTSIVHLLKKIEII
;
A
#
# COMPACT_ATOMS: atom_id res chain seq x y z
N MET A 1 -14.80 47.02 -4.09
CA MET A 1 -13.82 47.03 -5.18
C MET A 1 -12.53 46.47 -4.61
N MET A 2 -12.03 45.34 -5.10
CA MET A 2 -10.67 44.89 -4.75
C MET A 2 -9.66 45.84 -5.38
N ALA A 3 -8.51 46.03 -4.73
CA ALA A 3 -7.45 46.88 -5.24
C ALA A 3 -6.85 46.32 -6.55
N PRO A 4 -6.37 47.17 -7.48
CA PRO A 4 -5.63 46.71 -8.65
C PRO A 4 -4.39 45.93 -8.21
N LEU A 5 -3.99 44.94 -9.03
CA LEU A 5 -2.77 44.18 -8.79
C LEU A 5 -1.55 45.10 -8.76
N LEU A 6 -0.59 44.76 -7.91
CA LEU A 6 0.74 45.36 -8.01
C LEU A 6 1.40 44.87 -9.30
N GLU A 7 2.28 45.68 -9.88
CA GLU A 7 3.00 45.34 -11.12
C GLU A 7 3.67 43.96 -11.03
N GLU A 8 4.26 43.63 -9.88
CA GLU A 8 4.92 42.34 -9.65
C GLU A 8 3.95 41.15 -9.67
N GLU A 9 2.70 41.35 -9.23
CA GLU A 9 1.67 40.31 -9.23
C GLU A 9 1.14 40.13 -10.65
N GLU A 10 0.96 41.21 -11.41
CA GLU A 10 0.61 41.12 -12.82
C GLU A 10 1.66 40.39 -13.63
N ASN A 11 2.94 40.68 -13.40
CA ASN A 11 4.06 40.01 -14.05
C ASN A 11 4.03 38.50 -13.81
N TYR A 12 3.82 38.08 -12.56
CA TYR A 12 3.67 36.68 -12.21
C TYR A 12 2.48 36.04 -12.95
N VAL A 13 1.31 36.68 -12.92
CA VAL A 13 0.09 36.18 -13.57
C VAL A 13 0.27 36.04 -15.08
N ARG A 14 0.84 37.05 -15.75
CA ARG A 14 1.12 37.00 -17.20
C ARG A 14 2.01 35.81 -17.54
N LEU A 15 3.09 35.61 -16.78
CA LEU A 15 4.00 34.49 -17.01
C LEU A 15 3.31 33.14 -16.75
N ALA A 16 2.45 33.05 -15.73
CA ALA A 16 1.66 31.86 -15.44
C ALA A 16 0.72 31.51 -16.58
N LEU A 17 0.01 32.49 -17.13
CA LEU A 17 -0.89 32.32 -18.27
C LEU A 17 -0.13 31.88 -19.53
N LEU A 18 1.06 32.45 -19.77
CA LEU A 18 1.92 32.03 -20.87
C LEU A 18 2.33 30.56 -20.72
N LEU A 19 2.81 30.16 -19.54
CA LEU A 19 3.32 28.80 -19.28
C LEU A 19 2.23 27.72 -19.15
N LYS A 20 1.05 28.06 -18.63
CA LYS A 20 -0.05 27.11 -18.41
C LYS A 20 -1.07 27.09 -19.56
N GLY A 21 -1.17 28.17 -20.34
CA GLY A 21 -2.12 28.29 -21.45
C GLY A 21 -1.49 28.14 -22.82
N VAL A 22 -0.56 29.05 -23.17
CA VAL A 22 0.01 29.12 -24.53
C VAL A 22 1.08 28.06 -24.75
N SER A 23 2.03 27.92 -23.82
CA SER A 23 3.16 27.00 -23.95
C SER A 23 2.77 25.54 -24.19
N PRO A 24 1.77 24.94 -23.49
CA PRO A 24 1.36 23.57 -23.75
C PRO A 24 0.78 23.37 -25.15
N ARG A 25 0.08 24.38 -25.70
CA ARG A 25 -0.44 24.34 -27.07
C ARG A 25 0.68 24.42 -28.09
N ALA A 26 1.66 25.31 -27.89
CA ALA A 26 2.83 25.39 -28.77
C ALA A 26 3.67 24.09 -28.78
N VAL A 27 3.88 23.49 -27.59
CA VAL A 27 4.54 22.20 -27.47
C VAL A 27 3.72 21.10 -28.16
N ARG A 28 2.38 21.14 -28.06
CA ARG A 28 1.51 20.18 -28.76
C ARG A 28 1.58 20.35 -30.28
N THR A 29 1.59 21.58 -30.79
CA THR A 29 1.77 21.83 -32.23
C THR A 29 3.07 21.22 -32.75
N TYR A 30 4.17 21.37 -32.01
CA TYR A 30 5.43 20.70 -32.35
C TYR A 30 5.31 19.17 -32.22
N PHE A 31 4.72 18.69 -31.12
CA PHE A 31 4.53 17.27 -30.85
C PHE A 31 3.75 16.57 -31.96
N ASP A 32 2.61 17.12 -32.37
CA ASP A 32 1.74 16.54 -33.41
C ASP A 32 2.41 16.58 -34.80
N ARG A 33 3.41 17.45 -35.01
CA ARG A 33 4.23 17.43 -36.24
C ARG A 33 5.21 16.27 -36.24
N GLU A 34 5.86 15.99 -35.11
CA GLU A 34 6.78 14.85 -34.97
C GLU A 34 6.04 13.51 -34.83
N PHE A 35 4.85 13.54 -34.22
CA PHE A 35 3.99 12.40 -33.94
C PHE A 35 2.55 12.68 -34.42
N PRO A 36 2.28 12.61 -35.74
CA PRO A 36 0.95 12.85 -36.26
C PRO A 36 -0.12 12.03 -35.52
N PRO A 37 -1.25 12.61 -35.07
CA PRO A 37 -2.26 11.91 -34.27
C PRO A 37 -2.77 10.61 -34.91
N THR A 38 -2.83 10.55 -36.24
CA THR A 38 -3.22 9.35 -37.00
C THR A 38 -2.22 8.21 -36.88
N HIS A 39 -0.94 8.52 -36.67
CA HIS A 39 0.17 7.56 -36.56
C HIS A 39 0.67 7.42 -35.11
N LEU A 40 0.12 8.19 -34.18
CA LEU A 40 0.54 8.17 -32.77
C LEU A 40 0.47 6.76 -32.16
N PRO A 41 -0.62 5.97 -32.31
CA PRO A 41 -0.67 4.62 -31.75
C PRO A 41 0.42 3.71 -32.31
N SER A 42 0.68 3.76 -33.63
CA SER A 42 1.74 2.97 -34.25
C SER A 42 3.12 3.39 -33.75
N THR A 43 3.40 4.69 -33.66
CA THR A 43 4.71 5.18 -33.19
C THR A 43 4.97 4.79 -31.74
N LEU A 44 3.95 4.85 -30.88
CA LEU A 44 4.08 4.42 -29.49
C LEU A 44 4.35 2.90 -29.39
N ASN A 45 3.66 2.09 -30.21
CA ASN A 45 3.90 0.64 -30.26
C ASN A 45 5.30 0.29 -30.78
N THR A 46 5.78 0.97 -31.84
CA THR A 46 7.15 0.78 -32.35
C THR A 46 8.20 1.11 -31.29
N ASN A 47 7.93 2.08 -30.42
CA ASN A 47 8.83 2.52 -29.36
C ASN A 47 8.49 1.93 -27.97
N TYR A 48 7.72 0.84 -27.92
CA TYR A 48 7.21 0.28 -26.67
C TYR A 48 8.32 -0.04 -25.66
N ASN A 49 9.43 -0.66 -26.12
CA ASN A 49 10.54 -1.04 -25.25
C ASN A 49 11.21 0.18 -24.60
N THR A 50 11.42 1.26 -25.37
CA THR A 50 11.96 2.53 -24.85
C THR A 50 11.02 3.13 -23.80
N LEU A 51 9.71 3.12 -24.07
CA LEU A 51 8.70 3.62 -23.13
C LEU A 51 8.63 2.76 -21.87
N GLN A 52 8.76 1.44 -22.00
CA GLN A 52 8.78 0.51 -20.88
C GLN A 52 10.00 0.75 -19.98
N ASP A 53 11.18 0.97 -20.56
CA ASP A 53 12.38 1.36 -19.82
C ASP A 53 12.19 2.68 -19.06
N LEU A 54 11.60 3.70 -19.71
CA LEU A 54 11.26 4.96 -19.05
C LEU A 54 10.29 4.79 -17.87
N LYS A 55 9.33 3.87 -17.98
CA LYS A 55 8.42 3.51 -16.89
C LYS A 55 9.15 2.82 -15.74
N LEU A 56 10.02 1.84 -16.05
CA LEU A 56 10.83 1.14 -15.04
C LEU A 56 11.76 2.12 -14.29
N LYS A 57 12.32 3.10 -14.99
CA LYS A 57 13.12 4.20 -14.44
C LYS A 57 12.30 5.28 -13.72
N ARG A 58 10.97 5.11 -13.61
CA ARG A 58 10.03 6.06 -12.99
C ARG A 58 10.02 7.45 -13.62
N VAL A 59 10.49 7.57 -14.87
CA VAL A 59 10.37 8.80 -15.66
C VAL A 59 8.94 8.99 -16.14
N LEU A 60 8.24 7.89 -16.44
CA LEU A 60 6.80 7.85 -16.69
C LEU A 60 6.09 7.22 -15.50
N ASN A 61 5.06 7.90 -14.99
CA ASN A 61 4.20 7.34 -13.95
C ASN A 61 3.06 6.49 -14.54
N GLN A 62 2.33 5.77 -13.68
CA GLN A 62 1.25 4.88 -14.14
C GLN A 62 0.09 5.61 -14.81
N ALA A 63 -0.23 6.84 -14.39
CA ALA A 63 -1.28 7.64 -15.02
C ALA A 63 -0.90 8.04 -16.44
N GLN A 64 0.34 8.52 -16.63
CA GLN A 64 0.89 8.82 -17.95
C GLN A 64 0.96 7.58 -18.83
N TRP A 65 1.35 6.42 -18.27
CA TRP A 65 1.35 5.16 -19.00
C TRP A 65 -0.04 4.79 -19.53
N ASN A 66 -1.09 4.99 -18.71
CA ASN A 66 -2.47 4.72 -19.11
C ASN A 66 -2.96 5.67 -20.22
N LEU A 67 -2.36 6.86 -20.37
CA LEU A 67 -2.65 7.77 -21.49
C LEU A 67 -1.98 7.29 -22.80
N LEU A 68 -0.79 6.69 -22.70
CA LEU A 68 -0.05 6.16 -23.86
C LEU A 68 -0.62 4.81 -24.34
N PHE A 69 -0.99 3.94 -23.40
CA PHE A 69 -1.53 2.60 -23.64
C PHE A 69 -2.85 2.42 -22.88
N PRO A 70 -3.93 3.09 -23.33
CA PRO A 70 -5.21 3.01 -22.66
C PRO A 70 -5.82 1.61 -22.78
N LYS A 71 -6.51 1.17 -21.72
CA LYS A 71 -7.25 -0.11 -21.74
C LYS A 71 -8.36 -0.12 -22.79
N ASN A 72 -9.02 1.03 -22.96
CA ASN A 72 -10.11 1.25 -23.90
C ASN A 72 -9.79 2.48 -24.76
N GLY A 73 -9.93 2.36 -26.07
CA GLY A 73 -9.69 3.46 -27.02
C GLY A 73 -8.23 3.55 -27.49
N VAL A 74 -7.89 4.70 -28.08
CA VAL A 74 -6.56 5.01 -28.63
C VAL A 74 -5.95 6.21 -27.91
N PRO A 75 -4.61 6.31 -27.82
CA PRO A 75 -3.96 7.49 -27.25
C PRO A 75 -4.29 8.75 -28.07
N VAL A 76 -4.57 9.86 -27.36
CA VAL A 76 -4.93 11.14 -27.98
C VAL A 76 -4.04 12.25 -27.41
N SER A 77 -3.28 12.92 -28.26
CA SER A 77 -2.28 13.93 -27.85
C SER A 77 -2.88 15.14 -27.12
N THR A 78 -4.17 15.44 -27.32
CA THR A 78 -4.89 16.50 -26.61
C THR A 78 -5.01 16.24 -25.11
N THR A 79 -4.94 14.97 -24.69
CA THR A 79 -4.99 14.57 -23.28
C THR A 79 -3.64 14.62 -22.59
N PHE A 80 -2.55 14.82 -23.33
CA PHE A 80 -1.19 14.81 -22.79
C PHE A 80 -0.85 16.16 -22.17
N ASP A 81 -0.28 16.11 -20.96
CA ASP A 81 0.32 17.27 -20.33
C ASP A 81 1.66 17.65 -21.01
N VAL A 82 2.08 18.90 -20.84
CA VAL A 82 3.31 19.44 -21.45
C VAL A 82 4.57 18.68 -21.03
N THR A 83 4.63 18.13 -19.82
CA THR A 83 5.77 17.32 -19.34
C THR A 83 5.84 15.99 -20.07
N LEU A 84 4.70 15.33 -20.26
CA LEU A 84 4.61 14.08 -21.01
C LEU A 84 5.03 14.30 -22.47
N MET A 85 4.52 15.35 -23.12
CA MET A 85 4.91 15.68 -24.51
C MET A 85 6.42 15.93 -24.64
N ILE A 86 7.00 16.74 -23.74
CA ILE A 86 8.46 16.98 -23.71
C ILE A 86 9.23 15.67 -23.48
N CYS A 87 8.74 14.80 -22.59
CA CYS A 87 9.36 13.52 -22.28
C CYS A 87 9.36 12.58 -23.49
N LEU A 88 8.28 12.54 -24.26
CA LEU A 88 8.21 11.73 -25.47
C LEU A 88 9.11 12.30 -26.57
N ILE A 89 9.06 13.61 -26.82
CA ILE A 89 9.90 14.26 -27.85
C ILE A 89 11.38 13.98 -27.59
N ARG A 90 11.87 14.22 -26.37
CA ARG A 90 13.30 14.06 -26.06
C ARG A 90 13.82 12.63 -26.16
N ASN A 91 12.94 11.62 -26.04
CA ASN A 91 13.34 10.21 -25.98
C ASN A 91 13.05 9.44 -27.27
N LEU A 92 12.07 9.90 -28.06
CA LEU A 92 11.62 9.18 -29.25
C LEU A 92 11.94 9.90 -30.56
N THR A 93 12.54 11.09 -30.51
CA THR A 93 12.99 11.84 -31.69
C THR A 93 14.46 12.23 -31.56
N SER A 94 15.04 12.73 -32.65
CA SER A 94 16.45 13.15 -32.71
C SER A 94 16.67 14.62 -32.35
N VAL A 95 15.88 15.22 -31.44
CA VAL A 95 16.09 16.63 -31.08
C VAL A 95 17.48 16.83 -30.48
N THR A 96 18.12 17.93 -30.84
CA THR A 96 19.42 18.31 -30.26
C THR A 96 19.26 18.57 -28.77
N GLN A 97 20.04 17.89 -27.93
CA GLN A 97 20.05 18.16 -26.50
C GLN A 97 20.66 19.54 -26.21
N PRO A 98 20.20 20.25 -25.16
CA PRO A 98 20.87 21.44 -24.67
C PRO A 98 22.30 21.10 -24.19
N ILE A 99 23.22 22.05 -24.27
CA ILE A 99 24.62 21.87 -23.85
C ILE A 99 24.70 21.36 -22.40
N ASN A 100 23.84 21.87 -21.53
CA ASN A 100 23.80 21.53 -20.11
C ASN A 100 22.74 20.45 -19.75
N GLY A 101 22.17 19.77 -20.75
CA GLY A 101 21.10 18.80 -20.59
C GLY A 101 19.71 19.42 -20.38
N PHE A 102 18.68 18.57 -20.35
CA PHE A 102 17.26 18.96 -20.31
C PHE A 102 16.75 19.43 -18.94
N ASP A 103 17.57 19.32 -17.89
CA ASP A 103 17.19 19.62 -16.51
C ASP A 103 17.81 20.93 -15.99
N ARG A 104 18.52 21.67 -16.86
CA ARG A 104 19.11 22.99 -16.57
C ARG A 104 18.59 24.02 -17.56
N LEU A 105 18.64 25.30 -17.19
CA LEU A 105 18.29 26.39 -18.09
C LEU A 105 19.28 26.43 -19.26
N PRO A 106 18.82 26.30 -20.51
CA PRO A 106 19.70 26.45 -21.68
C PRO A 106 20.13 27.90 -21.88
N LEU A 107 21.27 28.09 -22.55
CA LEU A 107 21.76 29.41 -22.90
C LEU A 107 20.79 30.13 -23.84
N PRO A 108 20.66 31.47 -23.79
CA PRO A 108 19.74 32.20 -24.66
C PRO A 108 19.99 32.01 -26.16
N VAL A 109 21.24 31.71 -26.54
CA VAL A 109 21.65 31.45 -27.93
C VAL A 109 21.18 30.10 -28.48
N GLU A 110 20.83 29.16 -27.60
CA GLU A 110 20.35 27.83 -27.97
C GLU A 110 18.87 27.93 -28.39
N THR A 111 18.63 28.03 -29.70
CA THR A 111 17.31 28.30 -30.30
C THR A 111 16.71 27.11 -31.06
N THR A 112 17.29 25.91 -30.90
CA THR A 112 16.74 24.67 -31.47
C THR A 112 15.60 24.11 -30.60
N PRO A 113 14.76 23.19 -31.11
CA PRO A 113 13.61 22.70 -30.38
C PRO A 113 13.92 22.05 -29.02
N GLY A 114 15.01 21.30 -28.88
CA GLY A 114 15.38 20.68 -27.61
C GLY A 114 15.62 21.69 -26.48
N PRO A 115 16.52 22.68 -26.66
CA PRO A 115 16.67 23.84 -25.79
C PRO A 115 15.36 24.59 -25.52
N ASP A 116 14.51 24.79 -26.51
CA ASP A 116 13.21 25.45 -26.32
C ASP A 116 12.27 24.67 -25.38
N LEU A 117 12.19 23.36 -25.55
CA LEU A 117 11.42 22.47 -24.68
C LEU A 117 11.99 22.46 -23.24
N ALA A 118 13.32 22.40 -23.10
CA ALA A 118 13.99 22.47 -21.81
C ALA A 118 13.74 23.81 -21.09
N ARG A 119 13.77 24.93 -21.84
CA ARG A 119 13.49 26.28 -21.31
C ARG A 119 12.05 26.39 -20.79
N ILE A 120 11.06 25.92 -21.54
CA ILE A 120 9.66 25.88 -21.09
C ILE A 120 9.52 25.05 -19.82
N LYS A 121 10.13 23.85 -19.79
CA LYS A 121 10.12 22.97 -18.63
C LYS A 121 10.73 23.66 -17.39
N TRP A 122 11.89 24.29 -17.55
CA TRP A 122 12.61 24.95 -16.47
C TRP A 122 11.81 26.08 -15.84
N TYR A 123 11.28 27.00 -16.66
CA TYR A 123 10.47 28.12 -16.15
C TYR A 123 9.17 27.67 -15.50
N ARG A 124 8.53 26.61 -16.03
CA ARG A 124 7.33 26.04 -15.42
C ARG A 124 7.63 25.45 -14.02
N ASN A 125 8.76 24.77 -13.87
CA ASN A 125 9.17 24.23 -12.58
C ASN A 125 9.47 25.33 -11.58
N ILE A 126 10.18 26.38 -11.99
CA ILE A 126 10.45 27.53 -11.10
C ILE A 126 9.18 28.23 -10.68
N LEU A 127 8.25 28.49 -11.60
CA LEU A 127 7.00 29.14 -11.27
C LEU A 127 6.15 28.30 -10.30
N ALA A 128 6.20 26.97 -10.42
CA ALA A 128 5.50 26.05 -9.53
C ALA A 128 6.08 26.00 -8.11
N HIS A 129 7.37 26.33 -7.96
CA HIS A 129 8.08 26.37 -6.67
C HIS A 129 8.30 27.80 -6.16
N HIS A 130 7.72 28.81 -6.83
CA HIS A 130 7.90 30.19 -6.43
C HIS A 130 7.04 30.48 -5.19
N ASP A 131 7.68 30.90 -4.09
CA ASP A 131 7.02 31.05 -2.79
C ASP A 131 6.11 32.29 -2.70
N SER A 132 6.30 33.26 -3.60
CA SER A 132 5.46 34.47 -3.68
C SER A 132 4.71 34.55 -5.01
N ASN A 133 3.52 35.13 -5.02
CA ASN A 133 2.79 35.39 -6.27
C ASN A 133 3.28 36.68 -6.95
N LYS A 134 4.57 37.01 -6.81
CA LYS A 134 5.17 38.29 -7.21
C LYS A 134 6.44 38.03 -7.99
N MET A 135 6.67 38.80 -9.03
CA MET A 135 7.86 38.70 -9.86
C MET A 135 8.37 40.09 -10.26
N ALA A 136 9.65 40.35 -9.99
CA ALA A 136 10.29 41.60 -10.37
C ALA A 136 10.27 41.78 -11.90
N THR A 137 10.09 43.02 -12.36
CA THR A 137 9.95 43.34 -13.79
C THR A 137 11.15 42.91 -14.64
N GLY A 138 12.37 42.94 -14.09
CA GLY A 138 13.57 42.45 -14.78
C GLY A 138 13.55 40.93 -15.04
N ASP A 139 13.19 40.16 -14.02
CA ASP A 139 13.07 38.70 -14.11
C ASP A 139 11.94 38.31 -15.03
N PHE A 140 10.80 39.00 -14.93
CA PHE A 140 9.67 38.83 -15.82
C PHE A 140 10.05 39.06 -17.28
N ASN A 141 10.70 40.19 -17.61
CA ASN A 141 11.08 40.50 -18.99
C ASN A 141 12.04 39.46 -19.56
N THR A 142 12.99 38.98 -18.75
CA THR A 142 13.94 37.93 -19.11
C THR A 142 13.22 36.61 -19.37
N ALA A 143 12.35 36.19 -18.45
CA ALA A 143 11.58 34.96 -18.56
C ALA A 143 10.62 35.01 -19.75
N TRP A 144 9.88 36.11 -19.90
CA TRP A 144 8.94 36.34 -20.97
C TRP A 144 9.60 36.25 -22.34
N SER A 145 10.72 36.94 -22.55
CA SER A 145 11.46 36.90 -23.82
C SER A 145 11.90 35.47 -24.14
N ASN A 146 12.50 34.80 -23.16
CA ASN A 146 12.96 33.42 -23.30
C ASN A 146 11.84 32.44 -23.67
N ILE A 147 10.69 32.51 -22.99
CA ILE A 147 9.57 31.60 -23.20
C ILE A 147 8.82 31.95 -24.49
N SER A 148 8.48 33.22 -24.72
CA SER A 148 7.71 33.63 -25.91
C SER A 148 8.46 33.33 -27.21
N ASN A 149 9.79 33.48 -27.23
CA ASN A 149 10.62 33.10 -28.37
C ASN A 149 10.59 31.58 -28.61
N ALA A 150 10.70 30.77 -27.55
CA ALA A 150 10.60 29.31 -27.64
C ALA A 150 9.21 28.86 -28.13
N VAL A 151 8.15 29.44 -27.54
CA VAL A 151 6.75 29.21 -27.92
C VAL A 151 6.51 29.55 -29.40
N SER A 152 7.07 30.65 -29.88
CA SER A 152 6.95 31.07 -31.27
C SER A 152 7.64 30.11 -32.24
N ARG A 153 8.83 29.60 -31.89
CA ARG A 153 9.56 28.63 -32.72
C ARG A 153 8.88 27.26 -32.75
N LEU A 154 8.35 26.81 -31.62
CA LEU A 154 7.67 25.50 -31.54
C LEU A 154 6.28 25.52 -32.19
N GLY A 155 5.49 26.57 -31.89
CA GLY A 155 4.08 26.64 -32.26
C GLY A 155 3.75 27.55 -33.44
N GLY A 156 4.72 28.30 -33.98
CA GLY A 156 4.56 29.14 -35.16
C GLY A 156 3.84 30.47 -34.89
N GLN A 157 3.40 31.10 -35.98
CA GLN A 157 2.77 32.43 -35.98
C GLN A 157 1.54 32.55 -35.06
N PRO A 158 0.60 31.59 -35.02
CA PRO A 158 -0.57 31.71 -34.14
C PRO A 158 -0.18 31.85 -32.66
N MET A 159 0.82 31.08 -32.21
CA MET A 159 1.30 31.17 -30.83
C MET A 159 2.09 32.46 -30.57
N ASN A 160 2.81 32.97 -31.57
CA ASN A 160 3.51 34.26 -31.47
C ASN A 160 2.51 35.42 -31.27
N GLN A 161 1.45 35.45 -32.07
CA GLN A 161 0.39 36.45 -31.95
C GLN A 161 -0.27 36.40 -30.57
N GLU A 162 -0.61 35.20 -30.09
CA GLU A 162 -1.21 35.04 -28.77
C GLU A 162 -0.27 35.47 -27.63
N CYS A 163 1.05 35.26 -27.78
CA CYS A 163 2.02 35.84 -26.84
C CYS A 163 1.96 37.37 -26.86
N GLN A 164 1.96 38.01 -28.03
CA GLN A 164 1.92 39.46 -28.14
C GLN A 164 0.66 40.06 -27.52
N GLU A 165 -0.50 39.46 -27.81
CA GLU A 165 -1.78 39.83 -27.23
C GLU A 165 -1.79 39.66 -25.71
N LEU A 166 -1.30 38.53 -25.19
CA LEU A 166 -1.23 38.28 -23.75
C LEU A 166 -0.30 39.28 -23.02
N LYS A 167 0.76 39.76 -23.68
CA LYS A 167 1.69 40.72 -23.08
C LYS A 167 1.02 42.05 -22.75
N VAL A 168 0.11 42.50 -23.62
CA VAL A 168 -0.59 43.79 -23.49
C VAL A 168 -1.99 43.66 -22.93
N LYS A 169 -2.49 42.42 -22.76
CA LYS A 169 -3.82 42.16 -22.22
C LYS A 169 -3.98 42.83 -20.85
N ILE A 170 -5.04 43.60 -20.73
CA ILE A 170 -5.51 44.12 -19.45
C ILE A 170 -6.03 42.93 -18.64
N LEU A 171 -5.41 42.69 -17.50
CA LEU A 171 -5.85 41.63 -16.57
C LEU A 171 -7.02 42.19 -15.75
N ASP A 172 -8.23 42.03 -16.28
CA ASP A 172 -9.46 42.44 -15.61
C ASP A 172 -9.78 41.57 -14.37
N GLN A 173 -10.84 41.97 -13.65
CA GLN A 173 -11.30 41.37 -12.40
C GLN A 173 -11.65 39.86 -12.54
N SER A 174 -12.09 39.40 -13.71
CA SER A 174 -12.38 37.98 -13.95
C SER A 174 -11.11 37.13 -14.09
N ASN A 175 -10.04 37.67 -14.69
CA ASN A 175 -8.74 36.98 -14.68
C ASN A 175 -8.16 36.88 -13.26
N GLN A 176 -8.46 37.85 -12.39
CA GLN A 176 -8.05 37.86 -10.99
C GLN A 176 -8.77 36.80 -10.16
N GLU A 177 -10.10 36.66 -10.33
CA GLU A 177 -10.91 35.64 -9.64
C GLU A 177 -10.48 34.23 -10.03
N ILE A 178 -10.30 33.96 -11.34
CA ILE A 178 -9.82 32.66 -11.84
C ILE A 178 -8.44 32.33 -11.26
N MET A 179 -7.54 33.31 -11.15
CA MET A 179 -6.21 33.07 -10.58
C MET A 179 -6.26 32.81 -9.07
N LEU A 180 -7.15 33.49 -8.33
CA LEU A 180 -7.36 33.24 -6.90
C LEU A 180 -7.97 31.85 -6.68
N GLU A 181 -8.93 31.43 -7.50
CA GLU A 181 -9.52 30.08 -7.46
C GLU A 181 -8.50 29.01 -7.82
N ILE A 182 -7.66 29.23 -8.84
CA ILE A 182 -6.55 28.34 -9.18
C ILE A 182 -5.60 28.23 -7.98
N LYS A 183 -5.27 29.34 -7.31
CA LYS A 183 -4.40 29.35 -6.13
C LYS A 183 -5.00 28.51 -4.99
N GLN A 184 -6.25 28.79 -4.61
CA GLN A 184 -6.94 28.06 -3.55
C GLN A 184 -7.03 26.56 -3.89
N SER A 185 -7.29 26.23 -5.15
CA SER A 185 -7.31 24.86 -5.62
C SER A 185 -5.93 24.19 -5.52
N GLN A 186 -4.84 24.90 -5.84
CA GLN A 186 -3.47 24.39 -5.73
C GLN A 186 -3.05 24.15 -4.27
N GLU A 187 -3.39 25.07 -3.36
CA GLU A 187 -3.15 24.89 -1.92
C GLU A 187 -3.92 23.66 -1.39
N LYS A 188 -5.19 23.54 -1.75
CA LYS A 188 -6.02 22.38 -1.38
C LYS A 188 -5.47 21.06 -1.94
N ILE A 189 -4.97 21.06 -3.17
CA ILE A 189 -4.30 19.89 -3.77
C ILE A 189 -3.03 19.52 -2.97
N LYS A 190 -2.25 20.50 -2.52
CA LYS A 190 -1.05 20.26 -1.70
C LYS A 190 -1.41 19.65 -0.35
N GLU A 191 -2.43 20.17 0.32
CA GLU A 191 -2.95 19.62 1.58
C GLU A 191 -3.49 18.19 1.42
N LEU A 192 -4.23 17.95 0.33
CA LEU A 192 -4.70 16.60 -0.03
C LEU A 192 -3.53 15.65 -0.28
N GLY A 193 -2.48 16.11 -0.96
CA GLY A 193 -1.25 15.34 -1.19
C GLY A 193 -0.60 14.88 0.10
N GLN A 194 -0.42 15.79 1.07
CA GLN A 194 0.10 15.46 2.40
C GLN A 194 -0.78 14.44 3.14
N THR A 195 -2.09 14.59 3.02
CA THR A 195 -3.06 13.66 3.62
C THR A 195 -2.94 12.26 3.01
N VAL A 196 -2.80 12.18 1.67
CA VAL A 196 -2.58 10.91 0.95
C VAL A 196 -1.29 10.24 1.38
N ASP A 197 -0.20 10.98 1.56
CA ASP A 197 1.07 10.43 2.04
C ASP A 197 0.94 9.84 3.46
N ILE A 198 0.25 10.54 4.36
CA ILE A 198 -0.04 10.04 5.73
C ILE A 198 -0.92 8.79 5.69
N LEU A 199 -1.92 8.75 4.80
CA LEU A 199 -2.76 7.55 4.64
C LEU A 199 -1.94 6.38 4.08
N GLY A 200 -1.02 6.63 3.17
CA GLY A 200 -0.11 5.61 2.61
C GLY A 200 0.78 4.97 3.68
N THR A 201 1.34 5.77 4.60
CA THR A 201 2.16 5.24 5.71
C THR A 201 1.33 4.42 6.69
N LYS A 202 0.15 4.92 7.10
CA LYS A 202 -0.79 4.18 7.96
C LYS A 202 -1.25 2.88 7.32
N HIS A 203 -1.56 2.89 6.02
CA HIS A 203 -1.97 1.68 5.30
C HIS A 203 -0.86 0.62 5.30
N SER A 204 0.40 1.04 5.13
CA SER A 204 1.57 0.14 5.19
C SER A 204 1.71 -0.50 6.58
N GLU A 205 1.52 0.28 7.65
CA GLU A 205 1.56 -0.21 9.03
C GLU A 205 0.43 -1.23 9.30
N VAL A 206 -0.80 -0.92 8.90
CA VAL A 206 -1.95 -1.83 9.04
C VAL A 206 -1.70 -3.14 8.28
N THR A 207 -1.13 -3.06 7.07
CA THR A 207 -0.81 -4.23 6.26
C THR A 207 0.22 -5.13 6.94
N GLU A 208 1.26 -4.56 7.55
CA GLU A 208 2.26 -5.34 8.30
C GLU A 208 1.67 -5.94 9.57
N ASN A 209 0.80 -5.22 10.29
CA ASN A 209 0.12 -5.75 11.46
C ASN A 209 -0.83 -6.91 11.10
N LEU A 210 -1.56 -6.82 9.99
CA LEU A 210 -2.37 -7.92 9.45
C LEU A 210 -1.50 -9.13 9.13
N ARG A 211 -0.33 -8.93 8.51
CA ARG A 211 0.61 -10.02 8.22
C ARG A 211 1.07 -10.73 9.49
N LYS A 212 1.41 -9.98 10.54
CA LYS A 212 1.80 -10.54 11.85
C LYS A 212 0.67 -11.34 12.48
N LEU A 213 -0.55 -10.78 12.51
CA LEU A 213 -1.74 -11.48 13.03
C LEU A 213 -2.02 -12.78 12.29
N GLN A 214 -1.83 -12.81 10.98
CA GLN A 214 -2.05 -14.00 10.16
C GLN A 214 -1.04 -15.11 10.46
N VAL A 215 0.21 -14.77 10.77
CA VAL A 215 1.21 -15.73 11.28
C VAL A 215 0.80 -16.25 12.66
N SER A 216 0.40 -15.38 13.59
CA SER A 216 -0.05 -15.80 14.92
C SER A 216 -1.27 -16.71 14.86
N HIS A 217 -2.27 -16.39 14.03
CA HIS A 217 -3.45 -17.22 13.83
C HIS A 217 -3.07 -18.61 13.31
N SER A 218 -2.13 -18.70 12.35
CA SER A 218 -1.66 -19.97 11.83
C SER A 218 -1.00 -20.84 12.92
N SER A 219 -0.21 -20.22 13.82
CA SER A 219 0.39 -20.92 14.96
C SER A 219 -0.66 -21.49 15.91
N LEU A 220 -1.63 -20.67 16.31
CA LEU A 220 -2.72 -21.08 17.21
C LEU A 220 -3.58 -22.18 16.60
N GLN A 221 -3.78 -22.15 15.28
CA GLN A 221 -4.56 -23.16 14.58
C GLN A 221 -3.85 -24.53 14.56
N THR A 222 -2.52 -24.54 14.47
CA THR A 222 -1.70 -25.74 14.65
C THR A 222 -1.82 -26.28 16.08
N GLU A 223 -1.63 -25.43 17.08
CA GLU A 223 -1.75 -25.82 18.50
C GLU A 223 -3.15 -26.36 18.83
N HIS A 224 -4.21 -25.71 18.33
CA HIS A 224 -5.59 -26.17 18.50
C HIS A 224 -5.79 -27.56 17.87
N THR A 225 -5.19 -27.82 16.70
CA THR A 225 -5.28 -29.12 16.02
C THR A 225 -4.61 -30.20 16.86
N GLU A 226 -3.42 -29.94 17.40
CA GLU A 226 -2.70 -30.86 18.30
C GLU A 226 -3.49 -31.15 19.57
N VAL A 227 -4.05 -30.12 20.23
CA VAL A 227 -4.89 -30.30 21.43
C VAL A 227 -6.16 -31.09 21.12
N THR A 228 -6.81 -30.81 19.99
CA THR A 228 -8.02 -31.54 19.56
C THR A 228 -7.71 -33.02 19.30
N GLU A 229 -6.52 -33.32 18.78
CA GLU A 229 -6.07 -34.70 18.56
C GLU A 229 -5.76 -35.42 19.88
N LEU A 230 -5.11 -34.74 20.84
CA LEU A 230 -4.86 -35.28 22.19
C LEU A 230 -6.15 -35.52 22.99
N LEU A 231 -7.16 -34.67 22.81
CA LEU A 231 -8.46 -34.78 23.49
C LEU A 231 -9.45 -35.73 22.78
N ARG A 232 -9.06 -36.33 21.65
CA ARG A 232 -9.89 -37.33 20.98
C ARG A 232 -10.03 -38.54 21.91
N ASP A 233 -11.22 -38.70 22.48
CA ASP A 233 -11.53 -39.75 23.46
C ASP A 233 -11.15 -41.13 22.88
N PRO A 234 -10.13 -41.83 23.43
CA PRO A 234 -9.57 -43.04 22.82
C PRO A 234 -10.53 -44.23 22.89
N ILE A 235 -11.64 -44.11 23.62
CA ILE A 235 -12.64 -45.15 23.82
C ILE A 235 -13.94 -44.75 23.11
N PRO A 236 -14.26 -45.38 21.97
CA PRO A 236 -15.50 -45.16 21.25
C PRO A 236 -16.74 -45.35 22.14
N TRP A 237 -17.81 -44.57 21.91
CA TRP A 237 -18.99 -44.53 22.80
C TRP A 237 -19.54 -45.92 23.10
N ASN A 238 -19.54 -46.82 22.11
CA ASN A 238 -20.12 -48.16 22.21
C ASN A 238 -19.41 -49.02 23.27
N ILE A 239 -18.09 -48.87 23.38
CA ILE A 239 -17.29 -49.52 24.42
C ILE A 239 -17.55 -48.87 25.78
N ARG A 240 -17.73 -47.54 25.83
CA ARG A 240 -18.12 -46.83 27.06
C ARG A 240 -19.47 -47.30 27.58
N GLY A 241 -20.44 -47.53 26.69
CA GLY A 241 -21.76 -48.06 27.04
C GLY A 241 -21.69 -49.48 27.61
N GLN A 242 -20.94 -50.38 26.96
CA GLN A 242 -20.74 -51.75 27.44
C GLN A 242 -20.06 -51.79 28.81
N ILE A 243 -18.98 -51.03 28.99
CA ILE A 243 -18.26 -50.95 30.28
C ILE A 243 -19.16 -50.38 31.38
N LYS A 244 -20.03 -49.41 31.07
CA LYS A 244 -20.94 -48.81 32.05
C LYS A 244 -22.03 -49.78 32.50
N GLU A 245 -22.56 -50.59 31.58
CA GLU A 245 -23.55 -51.62 31.89
C GLU A 245 -22.91 -52.80 32.65
N GLU A 246 -21.70 -53.22 32.27
CA GLU A 246 -20.93 -54.26 32.99
C GLU A 246 -20.55 -53.81 34.41
N LEU A 247 -20.08 -52.57 34.59
CA LEU A 247 -19.82 -51.99 35.92
C LEU A 247 -21.09 -51.93 36.77
N LYS A 248 -22.24 -51.58 36.19
CA LYS A 248 -23.53 -51.54 36.88
C LYS A 248 -23.94 -52.94 37.36
N THR A 249 -23.76 -53.96 36.53
CA THR A 249 -24.00 -55.36 36.92
C THR A 249 -23.02 -55.86 37.98
N TRP A 250 -21.79 -55.33 38.05
CA TRP A 250 -20.80 -55.72 39.05
C TRP A 250 -20.97 -55.00 40.39
N THR A 251 -21.59 -53.82 40.41
CA THR A 251 -21.90 -53.07 41.63
C THR A 251 -23.12 -53.61 42.38
N GLU A 252 -24.03 -54.30 41.70
CA GLU A 252 -25.28 -54.78 42.30
C GLU A 252 -25.14 -56.14 43.02
N ASP A 253 -24.17 -56.99 42.67
CA ASP A 253 -24.18 -58.40 43.12
C ASP A 253 -23.02 -58.92 43.99
N ASP A 254 -21.93 -58.17 44.30
CA ASP A 254 -20.91 -58.73 45.20
C ASP A 254 -20.02 -57.73 45.93
N LYS A 255 -20.29 -57.52 47.23
CA LYS A 255 -19.40 -56.81 48.17
C LYS A 255 -17.96 -57.37 48.19
N MET A 256 -17.80 -58.66 47.84
CA MET A 256 -16.51 -59.36 47.79
C MET A 256 -15.65 -58.97 46.56
N PHE A 257 -16.25 -58.44 45.49
CA PHE A 257 -15.55 -58.10 44.26
C PHE A 257 -14.71 -56.81 44.39
N ILE A 258 -15.26 -55.76 44.99
CA ILE A 258 -14.55 -54.49 45.22
C ILE A 258 -13.38 -54.69 46.20
N GLU A 259 -13.61 -55.45 47.28
CA GLU A 259 -12.60 -55.75 48.31
C GLU A 259 -11.43 -56.56 47.75
N THR A 260 -11.68 -57.54 46.86
CA THR A 260 -10.64 -58.42 46.32
C THR A 260 -9.89 -57.81 45.14
N ASN A 261 -10.57 -57.08 44.25
CA ASN A 261 -9.92 -56.51 43.05
C ASN A 261 -9.18 -55.20 43.34
N GLY A 262 -9.72 -54.29 44.19
CA GLY A 262 -9.04 -53.03 44.51
C GLY A 262 -7.68 -53.25 45.19
N ALA A 263 -7.61 -54.21 46.11
CA ALA A 263 -6.37 -54.63 46.77
C ALA A 263 -5.39 -55.29 45.78
N LYS A 264 -5.89 -56.13 44.87
CA LYS A 264 -5.07 -56.81 43.86
C LYS A 264 -4.51 -55.85 42.81
N THR A 265 -5.26 -54.81 42.41
CA THR A 265 -4.77 -53.79 41.48
C THR A 265 -3.73 -52.88 42.12
N CYS A 266 -3.86 -52.57 43.42
CA CYS A 266 -2.83 -51.86 44.19
C CYS A 266 -1.58 -52.72 44.38
N TYR A 267 -1.74 -54.02 44.66
CA TYR A 267 -0.63 -54.98 44.72
C TYR A 267 0.13 -55.09 43.38
N LYS A 268 -0.59 -55.09 42.26
CA LYS A 268 -0.02 -55.20 40.91
C LYS A 268 0.47 -53.88 40.29
N GLY A 269 0.22 -52.73 40.91
CA GLY A 269 0.69 -51.44 40.40
C GLY A 269 -0.13 -50.83 39.26
N TYR A 270 -1.39 -51.23 39.07
CA TYR A 270 -2.21 -50.82 37.93
C TYR A 270 -2.91 -49.46 38.14
N ILE A 271 -2.14 -48.38 37.99
CA ILE A 271 -2.58 -47.01 38.32
C ILE A 271 -3.83 -46.51 37.57
N GLU A 272 -3.99 -46.83 36.28
CA GLU A 272 -5.14 -46.36 35.50
C GLU A 272 -6.46 -46.99 35.95
N ILE A 273 -6.40 -48.24 36.43
CA ILE A 273 -7.55 -48.92 37.01
C ILE A 273 -7.88 -48.32 38.38
N VAL A 274 -6.86 -47.97 39.18
CA VAL A 274 -7.06 -47.27 40.46
C VAL A 274 -7.72 -45.90 40.25
N LYS A 275 -7.28 -45.10 39.26
CA LYS A 275 -7.92 -43.83 38.90
C LYS A 275 -9.37 -44.01 38.47
N LEU A 276 -9.65 -45.05 37.68
CA LEU A 276 -10.99 -45.35 37.20
C LEU A 276 -11.92 -45.72 38.37
N LEU A 277 -11.47 -46.56 39.29
CA LEU A 277 -12.22 -46.93 40.49
C LEU A 277 -12.51 -45.71 41.39
N LEU A 278 -11.51 -44.84 41.60
CA LEU A 278 -11.67 -43.62 42.40
C LEU A 278 -12.62 -42.61 41.74
N LYS A 279 -12.62 -42.50 40.40
CA LYS A 279 -13.58 -41.67 39.65
C LYS A 279 -15.03 -42.12 39.83
N HIS A 280 -15.22 -43.38 40.20
CA HIS A 280 -16.53 -43.97 40.48
C HIS A 280 -16.79 -44.13 42.00
N GLU A 281 -16.16 -43.28 42.81
CA GLU A 281 -16.41 -43.18 44.27
C GLU A 281 -16.13 -44.48 45.05
N ALA A 282 -15.21 -45.31 44.56
CA ALA A 282 -14.77 -46.49 45.29
C ALA A 282 -14.12 -46.10 46.64
N ASP A 283 -14.61 -46.69 47.73
CA ASP A 283 -14.06 -46.48 49.07
C ASP A 283 -12.65 -47.06 49.17
N CYS A 284 -11.66 -46.16 49.28
CA CYS A 284 -10.24 -46.50 49.33
C CYS A 284 -9.74 -46.90 50.72
N ASN A 285 -10.61 -46.93 51.74
CA ASN A 285 -10.26 -47.23 53.13
C ASN A 285 -10.65 -48.66 53.56
N ILE A 286 -11.30 -49.42 52.69
CA ILE A 286 -11.73 -50.79 53.00
C ILE A 286 -10.52 -51.71 53.15
N LYS A 287 -10.46 -52.46 54.26
CA LYS A 287 -9.36 -53.38 54.54
C LYS A 287 -9.55 -54.70 53.81
N TRP A 288 -8.55 -55.09 53.03
CA TRP A 288 -8.43 -56.43 52.47
C TRP A 288 -7.39 -57.24 53.24
N ARG A 289 -7.80 -58.38 53.82
CA ARG A 289 -6.95 -59.20 54.70
C ARG A 289 -6.26 -58.39 55.82
N GLY A 290 -6.94 -57.36 56.32
CA GLY A 290 -6.45 -56.48 57.38
C GLY A 290 -5.62 -55.27 56.92
N LEU A 291 -5.33 -55.13 55.62
CA LEU A 291 -4.52 -54.05 55.05
C LEU A 291 -5.36 -53.13 54.15
N THR A 292 -5.13 -51.82 54.19
CA THR A 292 -5.76 -50.87 53.27
C THR A 292 -5.10 -50.91 51.88
N PRO A 293 -5.78 -50.46 50.82
CA PRO A 293 -5.18 -50.22 49.51
C PRO A 293 -3.89 -49.39 49.57
N LEU A 294 -3.83 -48.40 50.46
CA LEU A 294 -2.64 -47.58 50.70
C LEU A 294 -1.50 -48.37 51.34
N ASP A 295 -1.78 -49.24 52.31
CA ASP A 295 -0.79 -50.12 52.95
C ASP A 295 -0.18 -51.08 51.92
N ILE A 296 -1.01 -51.65 51.04
CA ILE A 296 -0.58 -52.57 49.99
C ILE A 296 0.31 -51.84 48.97
N ALA A 297 -0.13 -50.68 48.47
CA ALA A 297 0.66 -49.89 47.53
C ALA A 297 2.00 -49.44 48.13
N SER A 298 2.03 -49.12 49.43
CA SER A 298 3.25 -48.74 50.15
C SER A 298 4.19 -49.93 50.34
N ARG A 299 3.66 -51.11 50.71
CA ARG A 299 4.45 -52.32 50.92
C ARG A 299 5.10 -52.83 49.62
N GLU A 300 4.40 -52.69 48.50
CA GLU A 300 4.89 -53.10 47.18
C GLU A 300 5.64 -51.97 46.43
N ASN A 301 5.91 -50.83 47.09
CA ASN A 301 6.65 -49.67 46.54
C ASN A 301 6.04 -48.99 45.29
N HIS A 302 4.72 -49.03 45.11
CA HIS A 302 4.03 -48.37 43.99
C HIS A 302 3.81 -46.86 44.26
N THR A 303 4.89 -46.08 44.19
CA THR A 303 4.93 -44.66 44.63
C THR A 303 3.85 -43.78 43.98
N SER A 304 3.54 -43.99 42.70
CA SER A 304 2.52 -43.22 41.97
C SER A 304 1.09 -43.48 42.49
N ILE A 305 0.81 -44.72 42.93
CA ILE A 305 -0.48 -45.10 43.53
C ILE A 305 -0.55 -44.58 44.98
N VAL A 306 0.54 -44.66 45.73
CA VAL A 306 0.64 -44.08 47.09
C VAL A 306 0.36 -42.58 47.07
N HIS A 307 0.94 -41.84 46.11
CA HIS A 307 0.70 -40.40 45.98
C HIS A 307 -0.74 -40.07 45.57
N LEU A 308 -1.35 -40.93 44.74
CA LEU A 308 -2.76 -40.78 44.32
C LEU A 308 -3.73 -41.01 45.49
N LEU A 309 -3.54 -42.08 46.27
CA LEU A 309 -4.41 -42.43 47.39
C LEU A 309 -4.27 -41.44 48.56
N LYS A 310 -3.05 -40.99 48.88
CA LYS A 310 -2.83 -39.96 49.92
C LYS A 310 -3.47 -38.61 49.61
N LYS A 311 -3.69 -38.27 48.34
CA LYS A 311 -4.40 -37.04 47.96
C LYS A 311 -5.90 -37.09 48.29
N ILE A 312 -6.46 -38.28 48.44
CA ILE A 312 -7.89 -38.51 48.62
C ILE A 312 -8.25 -38.64 50.10
N GLU A 313 -7.33 -39.09 50.96
CA GLU A 313 -7.50 -39.12 52.43
C GLU A 313 -7.50 -37.73 53.13
N ILE A 314 -7.16 -36.64 52.44
CA ILE A 314 -7.02 -35.29 53.02
C ILE A 314 -8.31 -34.45 52.88
N ILE A 315 -9.38 -35.01 52.31
CA ILE A 315 -10.71 -34.38 52.16
C ILE A 315 -11.72 -35.15 53.01
#